data_AF-A0A526M5Y0-F1
#
_entry.id   AF-A0A526M5Y0-F1
#
_cell.length_a   1.000
_cell.length_b   1.000
_cell.length_c   1.000
_cell.angle_alpha   90.00
_cell.angle_beta   90.00
_cell.angle_gamma   90.00
#
_symmetry.space_group_name_H-M   'P 1'
#
loop_
_entity.id
_entity.type
_entity.pdbx_description
1 polymer ?
#
loop_
_entity_poly.entity_id
_entity_poly.type
_entity_poly.pdbx_seq_one_letter_code
_entity_poly.pdbx_strand_id
1 'polypeptide(L)' 'MRERLHGNQIIDSREDFAQWAIERANAILTDQGSELATAVRNRNDAEIGETAQALGQAIVDALLEAFDGLASDE' A
#
# COMPACT_ATOMS: atom_id res chain seq x y z
N MET A 1 -23.22 -11.61 6.17
CA MET A 1 -22.16 -11.01 7.02
C MET A 1 -20.87 -11.72 6.67
N ARG A 2 -20.04 -11.11 5.83
CA ARG A 2 -18.69 -11.62 5.54
C ARG A 2 -17.70 -10.51 5.86
N GLU A 3 -17.28 -10.47 7.12
CA GLU A 3 -16.01 -9.86 7.50
C GLU A 3 -14.90 -10.82 7.07
N ARG A 4 -14.00 -10.37 6.19
CA ARG A 4 -12.67 -10.96 6.06
C ARG A 4 -11.65 -9.88 6.35
N LEU A 5 -11.28 -9.81 7.61
CA LEU A 5 -10.10 -9.11 8.10
C LEU A 5 -8.86 -9.93 7.69
N HIS A 6 -7.91 -9.26 7.04
CA HIS A 6 -6.50 -9.65 6.88
C HIS A 6 -6.25 -10.94 6.09
N GLY A 7 -6.05 -10.79 4.78
CA GLY A 7 -5.55 -11.84 3.88
C GLY A 7 -6.53 -12.12 2.74
N ASN A 8 -6.25 -11.52 1.58
CA ASN A 8 -6.94 -11.71 0.31
C ASN A 8 -8.39 -11.18 0.30
N GLN A 9 -8.56 -9.86 0.18
CA GLN A 9 -9.82 -9.34 -0.37
C GLN A 9 -9.91 -9.87 -1.80
N ILE A 10 -10.94 -10.68 -2.06
CA ILE A 10 -11.22 -11.15 -3.41
C ILE A 10 -11.75 -9.93 -4.16
N ILE A 11 -11.01 -9.50 -5.17
CA ILE A 11 -11.41 -8.40 -6.04
C ILE A 11 -12.37 -8.99 -7.07
N ASP A 12 -13.64 -9.12 -6.70
CA ASP A 12 -14.68 -9.75 -7.52
C ASP A 12 -15.33 -8.76 -8.51
N SER A 13 -14.99 -7.48 -8.44
CA SER A 13 -15.49 -6.45 -9.35
C SER A 13 -14.58 -5.23 -9.45
N ARG A 14 -14.82 -4.40 -10.48
CA ARG A 14 -14.14 -3.09 -10.62
C ARG A 14 -14.41 -2.17 -9.43
N GLU A 15 -15.59 -2.25 -8.81
CA GLU A 15 -15.94 -1.43 -7.66
C GLU A 15 -15.15 -1.85 -6.42
N ASP A 16 -15.02 -3.16 -6.20
CA ASP A 16 -14.20 -3.71 -5.12
C ASP A 16 -12.72 -3.36 -5.31
N PHE A 17 -12.21 -3.44 -6.55
CA PHE A 17 -10.84 -3.00 -6.87
C PHE A 17 -10.63 -1.53 -6.54
N ALA A 18 -11.59 -0.67 -6.92
CA ALA A 18 -11.49 0.76 -6.68
C ALA A 18 -11.46 1.09 -5.19
N GLN A 19 -12.31 0.43 -4.39
CA GLN A 19 -12.32 0.59 -2.94
C GLN A 19 -11.01 0.11 -2.31
N TRP A 20 -10.56 -1.10 -2.65
CA TRP A 20 -9.29 -1.64 -2.18
C TRP A 20 -8.12 -0.70 -2.55
N ALA A 21 -8.07 -0.19 -3.78
CA ALA A 21 -6.99 0.69 -4.23
C ALA A 21 -6.95 2.01 -3.43
N ILE A 22 -8.11 2.57 -3.09
CA ILE A 22 -8.23 3.76 -2.25
C ILE A 22 -7.72 3.47 -0.83
N GLU A 23 -8.15 2.37 -0.23
CA GLU A 23 -7.74 1.97 1.11
C GLU A 23 -6.23 1.70 1.17
N ARG A 24 -5.70 0.96 0.18
CA ARG A 24 -4.29 0.61 0.10
C ARG A 24 -3.41 1.84 -0.10
N ALA A 25 -3.81 2.77 -0.97
CA ALA A 25 -3.07 4.02 -1.17
C ALA A 25 -3.06 4.89 0.10
N ASN A 26 -4.20 4.99 0.80
CA ASN A 26 -4.26 5.75 2.06
C ASN A 26 -3.38 5.13 3.16
N ALA A 27 -3.35 3.80 3.27
CA ALA A 27 -2.48 3.11 4.22
C ALA A 27 -0.99 3.40 3.92
N ILE A 28 -0.56 3.30 2.67
CA ILE A 28 0.83 3.58 2.27
C ILE A 28 1.22 5.03 2.57
N LEU A 29 0.35 5.98 2.27
CA LEU A 29 0.60 7.40 2.55
C LEU A 29 0.66 7.68 4.05
N THR A 30 -0.24 7.06 4.82
CA THR A 30 -0.32 7.26 6.28
C THR A 30 0.90 6.68 6.97
N ASP A 31 1.31 5.47 6.60
CA ASP A 31 2.42 4.77 7.25
C ASP A 31 3.76 5.28 6.71
N GLN A 32 4.05 4.98 5.43
CA GLN A 32 5.37 5.21 4.84
C GLN A 32 5.58 6.67 4.43
N GLY A 33 4.54 7.34 3.94
CA GLY A 33 4.61 8.75 3.56
C GLY A 33 4.86 9.69 4.74
N SER A 34 4.22 9.42 5.88
CA SER A 34 4.40 10.21 7.11
C SER A 34 5.80 10.04 7.71
N GLU A 35 6.35 8.82 7.67
CA GLU A 35 7.73 8.54 8.11
C GLU A 35 8.74 9.30 7.26
N LEU A 36 8.62 9.24 5.93
CA LEU A 36 9.48 10.00 5.03
C LEU A 36 9.36 11.52 5.25
N ALA A 37 8.15 12.04 5.38
CA ALA A 37 7.93 13.46 5.68
C ALA A 37 8.59 13.89 7.00
N THR A 38 8.56 13.01 8.01
CA THR A 38 9.22 13.23 9.29
C THR A 38 10.74 13.24 9.16
N ALA A 39 11.33 12.28 8.45
CA ALA A 39 12.77 12.21 8.21
C ALA A 39 13.28 13.45 7.46
N VAL A 40 12.56 13.88 6.42
CA VAL A 40 12.86 15.11 5.67
C VAL A 40 12.77 16.34 6.56
N ARG A 41 11.71 16.46 7.36
CA ARG A 41 11.53 17.58 8.29
C ARG A 41 12.67 17.68 9.30
N ASN A 42 13.16 16.54 9.78
CA ASN A 42 14.24 16.45 10.75
C ASN A 42 15.64 16.59 10.12
N ARG A 43 15.74 16.67 8.78
CA ARG A 43 17.00 16.70 8.01
C ARG A 43 17.94 15.53 8.36
N ASN A 44 17.38 14.34 8.52
CA ASN A 44 18.15 13.14 8.81
C ASN A 44 18.38 12.36 7.50
N ASP A 45 19.51 12.62 6.83
CA ASP A 45 19.81 12.04 5.51
C ASP A 45 19.82 10.51 5.49
N ALA A 46 20.22 9.85 6.59
CA ALA A 46 20.19 8.40 6.70
C ALA A 46 18.73 7.88 6.73
N GLU A 47 17.90 8.45 7.60
CA GLU A 47 16.48 8.09 7.69
C GLU A 47 15.70 8.44 6.42
N ILE A 48 16.06 9.52 5.72
CA ILE A 48 15.44 9.88 4.42
C ILE A 48 15.64 8.75 3.41
N GLY A 49 16.84 8.17 3.33
CA GLY A 49 17.12 7.06 2.43
C GLY A 49 16.31 5.80 2.78
N GLU A 50 16.27 5.45 4.07
CA GLU A 50 15.56 4.27 4.56
C GLU A 50 14.05 4.38 4.35
N THR A 51 13.45 5.50 4.75
CA THR A 51 12.00 5.74 4.63
C THR A 51 11.56 5.91 3.17
N ALA A 52 12.39 6.50 2.31
CA ALA A 52 12.10 6.58 0.87
C ALA A 52 12.13 5.18 0.21
N GLN A 53 13.09 4.33 0.59
CA GLN A 53 13.14 2.95 0.12
C GLN A 53 11.92 2.15 0.59
N ALA A 54 11.51 2.33 1.86
CA ALA A 54 10.35 1.65 2.42
C ALA A 54 9.04 2.07 1.73
N LEU A 55 8.86 3.37 1.47
CA LEU A 55 7.74 3.88 0.67
C LEU A 55 7.71 3.30 -0.75
N GLY A 56 8.87 3.29 -1.43
CA GLY A 56 8.99 2.71 -2.76
C GLY A 56 8.64 1.22 -2.79
N GLN A 57 9.11 0.46 -1.79
CA GLN A 57 8.82 -0.96 -1.67
C GLN A 57 7.32 -1.20 -1.43
N ALA A 58 6.69 -0.43 -0.54
CA ALA A 58 5.26 -0.58 -0.26
C ALA A 58 4.38 -0.31 -1.49
N ILE A 59 4.79 0.62 -2.37
CA ILE A 59 4.12 0.86 -3.66
C ILE A 59 4.26 -0.36 -4.57
N VAL A 60 5.48 -0.91 -4.70
CA VAL A 60 5.72 -2.12 -5.52
C VAL A 60 4.89 -3.30 -5.01
N ASP A 61 4.88 -3.52 -3.69
CA ASP A 61 4.11 -4.61 -3.07
C ASP A 61 2.60 -4.46 -3.35
N ALA A 62 2.07 -3.23 -3.28
CA ALA A 62 0.67 -2.97 -3.61
C ALA A 62 0.37 -3.20 -5.11
N LEU A 63 1.29 -2.89 -6.02
CA LEU A 63 1.10 -3.18 -7.44
C LEU A 63 1.08 -4.70 -7.72
N LEU A 64 1.91 -5.46 -7.02
CA LEU A 64 1.90 -6.93 -7.11
C LEU A 64 0.63 -7.51 -6.50
N GLU A 65 0.19 -7.01 -5.35
CA GLU A 65 -1.09 -7.38 -4.71
C GLU A 65 -2.28 -7.09 -5.64
N ALA A 66 -2.28 -5.95 -6.32
CA ALA A 66 -3.28 -5.60 -7.33
C ALA A 66 -3.29 -6.59 -8.49
N PHE A 67 -2.11 -6.98 -8.98
CA PHE A 67 -1.98 -7.93 -10.07
C PHE A 67 -2.47 -9.32 -9.66
N ASP A 68 -2.04 -9.82 -8.49
CA ASP A 68 -2.45 -11.12 -7.97
C ASP A 68 -3.96 -11.20 -7.72
N GLY A 69 -4.55 -10.10 -7.22
CA GLY A 69 -6.00 -9.97 -7.03
C GLY A 69 -6.80 -10.04 -8.34
N LEU A 70 -6.25 -9.54 -9.45
CA LEU A 70 -6.87 -9.63 -10.78
C LEU A 70 -6.63 -10.99 -11.46
N ALA A 71 -5.49 -11.62 -11.19
CA ALA A 71 -5.12 -12.93 -11.76
C ALA A 71 -5.83 -14.11 -11.07
N SER A 72 -6.46 -13.88 -9.91
CA SER A 72 -7.14 -14.90 -9.12
C SER A 72 -8.50 -15.37 -9.70
N ASP A 73 -8.82 -15.03 -10.96
CA ASP A 73 -10.07 -15.38 -11.66
C ASP A 73 -10.00 -16.77 -12.37
N GLU A 74 -9.01 -17.62 -12.07
CA GLU A 74 -8.90 -19.02 -12.55
C GLU A 74 -9.28 -20.08 -11.49
#